data_AF-A0A2V7H878-F1
#
_entry.id   AF-A0A2V7H878-F1
#
_cell.length_a   1.000
_cell.length_b   1.000
_cell.length_c   1.000
_cell.angle_alpha   90.00
_cell.angle_beta   90.00
_cell.angle_gamma   90.00
#
_symmetry.space_group_name_H-M   'P 1'
#
loop_
_entity.id
_entity.type
_entity.pdbx_description
1 polymer ?
#
loop_
_entity_poly.entity_id
_entity_poly.type
_entity_poly.pdbx_seq_one_letter_code
_entity_poly.pdbx_strand_id
1 'polypeptide(L)'
;MGSFPEHFNAAAFFVDRHVAEGRGARMAFRFGGRAITYADLAASVDRCANALAALGVEIEHRVLLVLNDSPAFAAAFWGAAKLGAVAVPVNTLMTPAEYEFLLADSRAPVAIVEESVAGRLLAVRHRCPGLRAVVVVGSRGLPGTHDFDELLAAAKPTCEPARTLGEDICYWGYTSGSTGEPKAAVHSHAHFLAAADLVGVGVFGLEADDLVFSASKMFFAFGL
;
A
#
# COMPACT_ATOMS: atom_id res chain seq x y z
N MET A 1 -4.52 9.09 -24.38
CA MET A 1 -3.63 8.83 -23.23
C MET A 1 -2.56 9.91 -23.24
N GLY A 2 -2.45 10.71 -22.19
CA GLY A 2 -1.34 11.65 -22.06
C GLY A 2 -0.01 10.89 -22.02
N SER A 3 1.04 11.43 -22.65
CA SER A 3 2.38 10.84 -22.50
C SER A 3 2.87 11.06 -21.08
N PHE A 4 3.18 10.00 -20.35
CA PHE A 4 3.87 10.12 -19.07
C PHE A 4 5.37 10.38 -19.32
N PRO A 5 6.09 10.98 -18.37
CA PRO A 5 7.54 11.12 -18.48
C PRO A 5 8.18 9.74 -18.59
N GLU A 6 9.38 9.67 -19.19
CA GLU A 6 10.14 8.42 -19.35
C GLU A 6 10.22 7.62 -18.04
N HIS A 7 10.38 8.32 -16.91
CA HIS A 7 10.29 7.75 -15.58
C HIS A 7 8.99 8.17 -14.92
N PHE A 8 8.27 7.22 -14.33
CA PHE A 8 7.02 7.46 -13.65
C PHE A 8 6.90 6.56 -12.42
N ASN A 9 6.74 7.19 -11.25
CA ASN A 9 6.42 6.52 -10.00
C ASN A 9 5.06 7.04 -9.49
N ALA A 10 4.11 6.13 -9.32
CA ALA A 10 2.74 6.49 -8.92
C ALA A 10 2.70 7.20 -7.56
N ALA A 11 3.51 6.79 -6.58
CA ALA A 11 3.54 7.46 -5.27
C ALA A 11 4.04 8.91 -5.39
N ALA A 12 5.05 9.17 -6.24
CA ALA A 12 5.51 10.53 -6.49
C ALA A 12 4.40 11.40 -7.11
N PHE A 13 3.61 10.85 -8.04
CA PHE A 13 2.53 11.57 -8.70
C PHE A 13 1.31 11.83 -7.79
N PHE A 14 0.87 10.81 -7.04
CA PHE A 14 -0.35 10.88 -6.22
C PHE A 14 -0.12 11.45 -4.81
N VAL A 15 1.13 11.47 -4.33
CA VAL A 15 1.46 11.94 -2.98
C VAL A 15 2.40 13.15 -3.04
N ASP A 16 3.65 12.97 -3.47
CA ASP A 16 4.70 14.01 -3.36
C ASP A 16 4.37 15.27 -4.15
N ARG A 17 3.78 15.10 -5.34
CA ARG A 17 3.37 16.19 -6.23
C ARG A 17 2.47 17.21 -5.53
N HIS A 18 1.60 16.77 -4.62
CA HIS A 18 0.75 17.70 -3.86
C HIS A 18 1.58 18.59 -2.93
N VAL A 19 2.65 18.07 -2.33
CA VAL A 19 3.56 18.89 -1.52
C VAL A 19 4.37 19.83 -2.41
N ALA A 20 4.95 19.31 -3.50
CA ALA A 20 5.77 20.09 -4.43
C ALA A 20 4.99 21.25 -5.10
N GLU A 21 3.70 21.04 -5.40
CA GLU A 21 2.82 22.05 -5.98
C GLU A 21 2.13 22.94 -4.91
N GLY A 22 2.62 22.96 -3.67
CA GLY A 22 2.16 23.88 -2.61
C GLY A 22 0.82 23.50 -1.96
N ARG A 23 0.30 22.29 -2.19
CA ARG A 23 -0.93 21.77 -1.58
C ARG A 23 -0.68 20.92 -0.33
N GLY A 24 0.54 20.93 0.22
CA GLY A 24 0.90 20.11 1.39
C GLY A 24 -0.02 20.29 2.60
N ALA A 25 -0.50 21.50 2.86
CA ALA A 25 -1.41 21.79 3.97
C ALA A 25 -2.88 21.38 3.71
N ARG A 26 -3.24 20.97 2.48
CA ARG A 26 -4.59 20.49 2.20
C ARG A 26 -4.81 19.12 2.82
N MET A 27 -6.04 18.85 3.23
CA MET A 27 -6.45 17.57 3.79
C MET A 27 -6.44 16.49 2.69
N ALA A 28 -5.75 15.39 2.95
CA ALA A 28 -5.76 14.19 2.12
C ALA A 28 -6.81 13.18 2.65
N PHE A 29 -6.84 12.96 3.97
CA PHE A 29 -7.79 12.04 4.60
C PHE A 29 -8.46 12.64 5.83
N ARG A 30 -9.69 12.18 6.11
CA ARG A 30 -10.31 12.29 7.43
C ARG A 30 -10.33 10.91 8.07
N PHE A 31 -9.70 10.77 9.24
CA PHE A 31 -9.64 9.50 9.95
C PHE A 31 -9.69 9.71 11.46
N GLY A 32 -10.53 8.94 12.16
CA GLY A 32 -10.68 9.04 13.61
C GLY A 32 -11.02 10.46 14.10
N GLY A 33 -11.81 11.22 13.33
CA GLY A 33 -12.15 12.62 13.63
C GLY A 33 -11.04 13.65 13.36
N ARG A 34 -9.87 13.21 12.88
CA ARG A 34 -8.72 14.08 12.58
C ARG A 34 -8.58 14.29 11.08
N ALA A 35 -8.08 15.46 10.70
CA ALA A 35 -7.60 15.72 9.35
C ALA A 35 -6.13 15.28 9.24
N ILE A 36 -5.81 14.52 8.20
CA ILE A 36 -4.46 14.15 7.80
C ILE A 36 -4.16 14.92 6.52
N THR A 37 -3.10 15.72 6.51
CA THR A 37 -2.74 16.56 5.35
C THR A 37 -1.92 15.78 4.32
N TYR A 38 -1.78 16.32 3.10
CA TYR A 38 -0.87 15.77 2.09
C TYR A 38 0.59 15.76 2.57
N ALA A 39 1.01 16.74 3.38
CA ALA A 39 2.34 16.75 3.99
C ALA A 39 2.51 15.63 5.02
N ASP A 40 1.50 15.37 5.86
CA ASP A 40 1.53 14.25 6.82
C ASP A 40 1.57 12.91 6.07
N LEU A 41 0.78 12.78 5.00
CA LEU A 41 0.77 11.60 4.15
C LEU A 41 2.13 11.37 3.50
N ALA A 42 2.71 12.39 2.84
CA ALA A 42 4.01 12.27 2.19
C ALA A 42 5.11 11.83 3.19
N ALA A 43 5.15 12.44 4.38
CA ALA A 43 6.12 12.07 5.40
C ALA A 43 5.95 10.62 5.90
N SER A 44 4.71 10.15 6.04
CA SER A 44 4.44 8.75 6.46
C SER A 44 4.76 7.74 5.37
N VAL A 45 4.49 8.08 4.10
CA VAL A 45 4.90 7.30 2.92
C VAL A 45 6.42 7.17 2.85
N ASP A 46 7.16 8.26 3.06
CA ASP A 46 8.62 8.26 3.06
C ASP A 46 9.22 7.41 4.17
N ARG A 47 8.67 7.53 5.37
CA ARG A 47 9.06 6.72 6.51
C ARG A 47 8.78 5.25 6.25
N CYS A 48 7.62 4.93 5.68
CA CYS A 48 7.27 3.56 5.36
C CYS A 48 8.18 2.96 4.28
N ALA A 49 8.47 3.69 3.20
CA ALA A 49 9.40 3.25 2.16
C ALA A 49 10.80 2.95 2.74
N ASN A 50 11.34 3.86 3.56
CA ASN A 50 12.62 3.67 4.23
C ASN A 50 12.60 2.50 5.24
N ALA A 51 11.51 2.31 5.98
CA ALA A 51 11.34 1.19 6.90
C ALA A 51 11.30 -0.16 6.15
N LEU A 52 10.57 -0.23 5.04
CA LEU A 52 10.53 -1.41 4.18
C LEU A 52 11.92 -1.74 3.60
N ALA A 53 12.66 -0.73 3.13
CA ALA A 53 14.04 -0.90 2.67
C ALA A 53 14.96 -1.44 3.79
N ALA A 54 14.81 -0.93 5.02
CA ALA A 54 15.57 -1.41 6.18
C ALA A 54 15.22 -2.87 6.57
N LEU A 55 14.00 -3.33 6.26
CA LEU A 55 13.59 -4.74 6.39
C LEU A 55 14.03 -5.60 5.18
N GLY A 56 14.79 -5.03 4.25
CA GLY A 56 15.32 -5.71 3.07
C GLY A 56 14.29 -5.90 1.95
N VAL A 57 13.25 -5.06 1.88
CA VAL A 57 12.42 -4.96 0.67
C VAL A 57 13.23 -4.23 -0.40
N GLU A 58 13.13 -4.72 -1.63
CA GLU A 58 13.86 -4.20 -2.80
C GLU A 58 12.85 -3.95 -3.91
N ILE A 59 13.29 -3.32 -5.00
CA ILE A 59 12.47 -3.14 -6.20
C ILE A 59 11.90 -4.50 -6.65
N GLU A 60 10.66 -4.51 -7.14
CA GLU A 60 9.89 -5.70 -7.58
C GLU A 60 9.52 -6.73 -6.49
N HIS A 61 10.02 -6.59 -5.25
CA HIS A 61 9.52 -7.40 -4.13
C HIS A 61 8.05 -7.07 -3.82
N ARG A 62 7.30 -8.07 -3.35
CA ARG A 62 5.90 -7.89 -2.92
C ARG A 62 5.83 -7.55 -1.43
N VAL A 63 4.91 -6.68 -1.06
CA VAL A 63 4.59 -6.40 0.35
C VAL A 63 3.12 -6.72 0.57
N LEU A 64 2.83 -7.76 1.36
CA LEU A 64 1.46 -8.16 1.66
C LEU A 64 0.84 -7.17 2.66
N LEU A 65 -0.29 -6.58 2.32
CA LEU A 65 -0.98 -5.60 3.18
C LEU A 65 -2.31 -6.20 3.65
N VAL A 66 -2.36 -6.61 4.91
CA VAL A 66 -3.56 -7.12 5.57
C VAL A 66 -4.09 -6.03 6.50
N LEU A 67 -4.54 -4.93 5.89
CA LEU A 67 -4.82 -3.66 6.57
C LEU A 67 -6.29 -3.21 6.40
N ASN A 68 -6.83 -2.58 7.44
CA ASN A 68 -8.12 -1.89 7.36
C ASN A 68 -7.93 -0.49 6.74
N ASP A 69 -9.02 0.10 6.24
CA ASP A 69 -9.00 1.47 5.70
C ASP A 69 -8.50 2.45 6.77
N SER A 70 -7.29 2.98 6.57
CA SER A 70 -6.61 3.83 7.55
C SER A 70 -5.46 4.61 6.89
N PRO A 71 -4.92 5.67 7.54
CA PRO A 71 -3.69 6.30 7.09
C PRO A 71 -2.50 5.32 7.03
N ALA A 72 -2.47 4.29 7.88
CA ALA A 72 -1.45 3.25 7.84
C ALA A 72 -1.53 2.43 6.54
N PHE A 73 -2.74 2.13 6.05
CA PHE A 73 -2.92 1.51 4.73
C PHE A 73 -2.31 2.39 3.64
N ALA A 74 -2.65 3.68 3.61
CA ALA A 74 -2.15 4.60 2.59
C ALA A 74 -0.61 4.74 2.65
N ALA A 75 -0.05 4.86 3.85
CA ALA A 75 1.39 4.91 4.05
C ALA A 75 2.10 3.63 3.57
N ALA A 76 1.53 2.46 3.87
CA ALA A 76 2.07 1.16 3.46
C ALA A 76 1.98 0.94 1.94
N PHE A 77 0.82 1.23 1.35
CA PHE A 77 0.56 1.07 -0.08
C PHE A 77 1.49 1.96 -0.90
N TRP A 78 1.47 3.28 -0.63
CA TRP A 78 2.30 4.22 -1.36
C TRP A 78 3.77 4.10 -0.97
N GLY A 79 4.11 3.71 0.25
CA GLY A 79 5.49 3.45 0.66
C GLY A 79 6.13 2.30 -0.11
N ALA A 80 5.40 1.20 -0.31
CA ALA A 80 5.84 0.10 -1.16
C ALA A 80 6.03 0.56 -2.61
N ALA A 81 5.02 1.22 -3.20
CA ALA A 81 5.10 1.73 -4.56
C ALA A 81 6.24 2.76 -4.75
N LYS A 82 6.49 3.61 -3.74
CA LYS A 82 7.57 4.61 -3.77
C LYS A 82 8.95 3.95 -3.79
N LEU A 83 9.11 2.83 -3.07
CA LEU A 83 10.31 2.00 -3.09
C LEU A 83 10.49 1.22 -4.41
N GLY A 84 9.49 1.24 -5.31
CA GLY A 84 9.46 0.38 -6.51
C GLY A 84 9.10 -1.07 -6.19
N ALA A 85 8.58 -1.32 -4.99
CA ALA A 85 8.01 -2.60 -4.59
C ALA A 85 6.52 -2.68 -4.98
N VAL A 86 5.99 -3.89 -4.95
CA VAL A 86 4.62 -4.21 -5.34
C VAL A 86 3.74 -4.34 -4.10
N ALA A 87 2.78 -3.44 -3.93
CA ALA A 87 1.79 -3.55 -2.87
C ALA A 87 0.78 -4.67 -3.18
N VAL A 88 0.49 -5.52 -2.20
CA VAL A 88 -0.47 -6.63 -2.32
C VAL A 88 -1.52 -6.52 -1.22
N PRO A 89 -2.49 -5.60 -1.34
CA PRO A 89 -3.54 -5.46 -0.36
C PRO A 89 -4.55 -6.61 -0.46
N VAL A 90 -4.91 -7.17 0.70
CA VAL A 90 -5.82 -8.33 0.80
C VAL A 90 -6.79 -8.16 1.96
N ASN A 91 -7.86 -8.96 1.95
CA ASN A 91 -8.94 -8.85 2.92
C ASN A 91 -8.48 -9.25 4.34
N THR A 92 -8.85 -8.45 5.35
CA THR A 92 -8.58 -8.73 6.77
C THR A 92 -9.45 -9.86 7.35
N LEU A 93 -10.49 -10.29 6.64
CA LEU A 93 -11.39 -11.37 7.06
C LEU A 93 -10.98 -12.76 6.56
N MET A 94 -9.84 -12.89 5.90
CA MET A 94 -9.35 -14.17 5.41
C MET A 94 -8.94 -15.12 6.54
N THR A 95 -8.98 -16.41 6.21
CA THR A 95 -8.55 -17.53 7.03
C THR A 95 -7.02 -17.69 7.00
N PRO A 96 -6.43 -18.40 7.99
CA PRO A 96 -5.00 -18.72 7.98
C PRO A 96 -4.52 -19.41 6.69
N ALA A 97 -5.32 -20.34 6.14
CA ALA A 97 -4.97 -21.06 4.91
C ALA A 97 -4.96 -20.16 3.66
N GLU A 98 -5.88 -19.19 3.60
CA GLU A 98 -5.88 -18.18 2.53
C GLU A 98 -4.66 -17.27 2.63
N TYR A 99 -4.27 -16.83 3.83
CA TYR A 99 -3.02 -16.06 4.01
C TYR A 99 -1.78 -16.86 3.63
N GLU A 100 -1.73 -18.15 3.98
CA GLU A 100 -0.64 -19.04 3.58
C GLU A 100 -0.51 -19.11 2.05
N PHE A 101 -1.63 -19.33 1.35
CA PHE A 101 -1.67 -19.33 -0.11
C PHE A 101 -1.14 -18.01 -0.69
N LEU A 102 -1.65 -16.88 -0.21
CA LEU A 102 -1.26 -15.55 -0.69
C LEU A 102 0.22 -15.26 -0.45
N LEU A 103 0.75 -15.64 0.72
CA LEU A 103 2.18 -15.51 1.03
C LEU A 103 3.04 -16.40 0.14
N ALA A 104 2.60 -17.63 -0.15
CA ALA A 104 3.32 -18.56 -1.02
C ALA A 104 3.34 -18.10 -2.48
N ASP A 105 2.19 -17.67 -3.00
CA ASP A 105 2.03 -17.23 -4.38
C ASP A 105 2.73 -15.88 -4.64
N SER A 106 2.47 -14.88 -3.78
CA SER A 106 3.14 -13.58 -3.88
C SER A 106 4.62 -13.64 -3.54
N ARG A 107 5.07 -14.61 -2.74
CA ARG A 107 6.43 -14.68 -2.19
C ARG A 107 6.83 -13.36 -1.52
N ALA A 108 5.89 -12.70 -0.84
CA ALA A 108 6.13 -11.42 -0.17
C ALA A 108 7.14 -11.60 0.98
N PRO A 109 8.32 -10.93 0.95
CA PRO A 109 9.26 -10.97 2.07
C PRO A 109 8.79 -10.26 3.33
N VAL A 110 7.83 -9.34 3.21
CA VAL A 110 7.28 -8.57 4.33
C VAL A 110 5.76 -8.57 4.24
N ALA A 111 5.11 -8.75 5.39
CA ALA A 111 3.68 -8.53 5.56
C ALA A 111 3.43 -7.43 6.59
N ILE A 112 2.57 -6.47 6.26
CA ILE A 112 2.05 -5.46 7.20
C ILE A 112 0.61 -5.84 7.52
N VAL A 113 0.29 -6.06 8.80
CA VAL A 113 -0.95 -6.68 9.24
C VAL A 113 -1.59 -5.96 10.42
N GLU A 114 -2.91 -5.84 10.40
CA GLU A 114 -3.68 -5.33 11.54
C GLU A 114 -3.54 -6.24 12.74
N GLU A 115 -3.33 -5.65 13.92
CA GLU A 115 -3.17 -6.37 15.19
C GLU A 115 -4.31 -7.38 15.42
N SER A 116 -5.55 -6.97 15.12
CA SER A 116 -6.76 -7.79 15.30
C SER A 116 -6.75 -9.12 14.54
N VAL A 117 -5.95 -9.25 13.47
CA VAL A 117 -5.90 -10.44 12.61
C VAL A 117 -4.49 -11.01 12.45
N ALA A 118 -3.47 -10.35 13.00
CA ALA A 118 -2.08 -10.78 12.96
C ALA A 118 -1.87 -12.23 13.46
N GLY A 119 -2.64 -12.65 14.47
CA GLY A 119 -2.60 -14.03 14.97
C GLY A 119 -2.90 -15.10 13.91
N ARG A 120 -3.79 -14.81 12.94
CA ARG A 120 -4.14 -15.75 11.85
C ARG A 120 -2.98 -15.94 10.88
N LEU A 121 -2.30 -14.86 10.53
CA LEU A 121 -1.12 -14.89 9.66
C LEU A 121 0.08 -15.53 10.38
N LEU A 122 0.30 -15.19 11.65
CA LEU A 122 1.39 -15.75 12.45
C LEU A 122 1.25 -17.27 12.65
N ALA A 123 0.03 -17.79 12.74
CA ALA A 123 -0.23 -19.23 12.84
C ALA A 123 0.34 -20.03 11.66
N VAL A 124 0.49 -19.40 10.47
CA VAL A 124 1.00 -20.07 9.26
C VAL A 124 2.41 -19.65 8.87
N ARG A 125 3.01 -18.66 9.55
CA ARG A 125 4.34 -18.12 9.24
C ARG A 125 5.42 -19.19 9.06
N HIS A 126 5.41 -20.24 9.91
CA HIS A 126 6.39 -21.33 9.85
C HIS A 126 6.34 -22.15 8.54
N ARG A 127 5.24 -22.05 7.77
CA ARG A 127 5.06 -22.69 6.46
C ARG A 127 5.40 -21.76 5.29
N CYS A 128 5.72 -20.49 5.57
CA CYS A 128 6.02 -19.45 4.58
C CYS A 128 7.48 -18.99 4.72
N PRO A 129 8.48 -19.78 4.30
CA PRO A 129 9.89 -19.44 4.50
C PRO A 129 10.35 -18.18 3.75
N GLY A 130 9.59 -17.73 2.75
CA GLY A 130 9.84 -16.46 2.06
C GLY A 130 9.53 -15.22 2.91
N LEU A 131 8.66 -15.35 3.94
CA LEU A 131 8.24 -14.24 4.80
C LEU A 131 9.29 -13.98 5.88
N ARG A 132 10.07 -12.91 5.70
CA ARG A 132 11.17 -12.51 6.59
C ARG A 132 10.67 -11.71 7.78
N ALA A 133 9.81 -10.72 7.55
CA ALA A 133 9.31 -9.82 8.59
C ALA A 133 7.79 -9.69 8.59
N VAL A 134 7.21 -9.58 9.78
CA VAL A 134 5.81 -9.23 10.00
C VAL A 134 5.78 -7.93 10.78
N VAL A 135 5.11 -6.93 10.23
CA VAL A 135 4.92 -5.61 10.83
C VAL A 135 3.46 -5.50 11.26
N VAL A 136 3.22 -5.09 12.50
CA VAL A 136 1.87 -5.02 13.07
C VAL A 136 1.45 -3.56 13.22
N VAL A 137 0.27 -3.23 12.71
CA VAL A 137 -0.40 -1.95 12.96
C VAL A 137 -1.36 -2.14 14.13
N GLY A 138 -1.13 -1.43 15.23
CA GLY A 138 -1.91 -1.53 16.46
C GLY A 138 -1.08 -1.22 17.70
N SER A 139 -1.61 -1.48 18.88
CA SER A 139 -1.00 -1.07 20.16
C SER A 139 -0.35 -2.21 20.93
N ARG A 140 -0.52 -3.46 20.49
CA ARG A 140 0.12 -4.61 21.14
C ARG A 140 1.32 -5.09 20.35
N GLY A 141 2.50 -4.95 20.94
CA GLY A 141 3.69 -5.66 20.49
C GLY A 141 3.45 -7.17 20.55
N LEU A 142 3.41 -7.82 19.39
CA LEU A 142 3.36 -9.27 19.28
C LEU A 142 4.79 -9.83 19.24
N PRO A 143 5.08 -10.95 19.95
CA PRO A 143 6.41 -11.54 19.91
C PRO A 143 6.85 -11.90 18.49
N GLY A 144 8.07 -11.50 18.13
CA GLY A 144 8.65 -11.81 16.82
C GLY A 144 8.08 -10.98 15.66
N THR A 145 7.38 -9.89 15.94
CA THR A 145 6.93 -8.90 14.95
C THR A 145 7.58 -7.54 15.21
N HIS A 146 7.51 -6.66 14.21
CA HIS A 146 7.84 -5.25 14.36
C HIS A 146 6.57 -4.42 14.59
N ASP A 147 6.68 -3.34 15.35
CA ASP A 147 5.62 -2.35 15.49
C ASP A 147 5.70 -1.33 14.33
N PHE A 148 4.56 -1.03 13.70
CA PHE A 148 4.51 -0.14 12.54
C PHE A 148 4.86 1.30 12.90
N ASP A 149 4.31 1.83 14.00
CA ASP A 149 4.51 3.22 14.39
C ASP A 149 5.95 3.46 14.86
N GLU A 150 6.53 2.50 15.58
CA GLU A 150 7.95 2.54 15.98
C GLU A 150 8.89 2.52 14.76
N LEU A 151 8.61 1.67 13.76
CA LEU A 151 9.38 1.63 12.51
C LEU A 151 9.32 2.96 11.76
N LEU A 152 8.12 3.55 11.63
CA LEU A 152 7.95 4.84 10.96
C LEU A 152 8.65 5.95 11.74
N ALA A 153 8.56 5.96 13.07
CA ALA A 153 9.21 6.97 13.91
C ALA A 153 10.74 6.92 13.78
N ALA A 154 11.34 5.72 13.70
CA ALA A 154 12.77 5.52 13.55
C ALA A 154 13.29 5.81 12.13
N ALA A 155 12.43 5.69 11.10
CA ALA A 155 12.81 5.92 9.72
C ALA A 155 13.02 7.41 9.39
N LYS A 156 13.77 7.69 8.32
CA LYS A 156 13.94 9.07 7.82
C LYS A 156 12.62 9.57 7.20
N PRO A 157 12.27 10.86 7.40
CA PRO A 157 11.05 11.47 6.84
C PRO A 157 11.15 11.84 5.37
N THR A 158 12.23 11.47 4.68
CA THR A 158 12.42 11.74 3.26
C THR A 158 12.90 10.48 2.55
N CYS A 159 12.31 10.19 1.40
CA CYS A 159 12.68 9.07 0.55
C CYS A 159 12.62 9.52 -0.92
N GLU A 160 13.71 9.33 -1.66
CA GLU A 160 13.69 9.54 -3.11
C GLU A 160 12.91 8.40 -3.77
N PRO A 161 11.90 8.68 -4.62
CA PRO A 161 11.17 7.63 -5.32
C PRO A 161 12.12 6.77 -6.17
N ALA A 162 11.88 5.47 -6.19
CA ALA A 162 12.58 4.57 -7.11
C ALA A 162 12.37 5.03 -8.56
N ARG A 163 13.40 4.86 -9.39
CA ARG A 163 13.40 5.23 -10.81
C ARG A 163 12.64 4.19 -11.64
N THR A 164 11.34 4.11 -11.44
CA THR A 164 10.42 3.22 -12.17
C THR A 164 9.97 3.82 -13.49
N LEU A 165 9.54 2.96 -14.41
CA LEU A 165 8.80 3.28 -15.64
C LEU A 165 7.30 3.19 -15.38
N GLY A 166 6.50 3.78 -16.29
CA GLY A 166 5.04 3.67 -16.20
C GLY A 166 4.52 2.24 -16.31
N GLU A 167 5.25 1.35 -16.98
CA GLU A 167 4.91 -0.07 -17.15
C GLU A 167 5.36 -0.96 -16.01
N ASP A 168 6.23 -0.47 -15.12
CA ASP A 168 6.69 -1.25 -13.96
C ASP A 168 5.52 -1.52 -13.00
N ILE A 169 5.54 -2.70 -12.41
CA ILE A 169 4.46 -3.21 -11.56
C ILE A 169 4.53 -2.60 -10.16
N CYS A 170 3.39 -2.13 -9.65
CA CYS A 170 3.30 -1.56 -8.30
C CYS A 170 2.15 -2.11 -7.45
N TYR A 171 1.23 -2.89 -8.03
CA TYR A 171 0.06 -3.41 -7.34
C TYR A 171 -0.37 -4.78 -7.85
N TRP A 172 -0.59 -5.72 -6.93
CA TRP A 172 -1.32 -6.96 -7.21
C TRP A 172 -2.65 -6.98 -6.46
N GLY A 173 -3.74 -7.13 -7.21
CA GLY A 173 -5.08 -7.36 -6.65
C GLY A 173 -5.50 -8.81 -6.85
N TYR A 174 -5.66 -9.57 -5.75
CA TYR A 174 -6.18 -10.93 -5.86
C TYR A 174 -7.69 -10.92 -6.15
N THR A 175 -8.10 -11.73 -7.12
CA THR A 175 -9.49 -11.91 -7.52
C THR A 175 -9.94 -13.34 -7.28
N SER A 176 -11.16 -13.53 -6.76
CA SER A 176 -11.77 -14.85 -6.62
C SER A 176 -12.29 -15.32 -7.98
N GLY A 177 -11.75 -16.43 -8.46
CA GLY A 177 -12.32 -17.14 -9.61
C GLY A 177 -13.54 -17.96 -9.19
N SER A 178 -14.48 -18.21 -10.11
CA SER A 178 -15.67 -19.02 -9.85
C SER A 178 -15.37 -20.50 -9.56
N THR A 179 -14.20 -21.02 -9.96
CA THR A 179 -13.87 -22.45 -9.92
C THR A 179 -12.43 -22.77 -9.52
N GLY A 180 -11.67 -21.83 -8.93
CA GLY A 180 -10.26 -22.08 -8.63
C GLY A 180 -9.64 -21.13 -7.61
N GLU A 181 -8.35 -21.36 -7.36
CA GLU A 181 -7.53 -20.54 -6.47
C GLU A 181 -7.52 -19.06 -6.91
N PRO A 182 -7.41 -18.11 -5.97
CA PRO A 182 -7.32 -16.69 -6.30
C PRO A 182 -6.18 -16.38 -7.26
N LYS A 183 -6.41 -15.45 -8.18
CA LYS A 183 -5.39 -15.03 -9.16
C LYS A 183 -5.02 -13.58 -8.93
N ALA A 184 -3.71 -13.28 -8.97
CA ALA A 184 -3.22 -11.92 -8.92
C ALA A 184 -3.49 -11.21 -10.26
N ALA A 185 -4.33 -10.18 -10.24
CA ALA A 185 -4.39 -9.17 -11.29
C ALA A 185 -3.24 -8.18 -11.07
N VAL A 186 -2.35 -8.07 -12.05
CA VAL A 186 -1.09 -7.33 -11.95
C VAL A 186 -1.24 -5.96 -12.61
N HIS A 187 -0.96 -4.89 -11.87
CA HIS A 187 -1.13 -3.52 -12.33
C HIS A 187 0.16 -2.72 -12.24
N SER A 188 0.42 -1.94 -13.30
CA SER A 188 1.55 -1.04 -13.38
C SER A 188 1.28 0.32 -12.74
N HIS A 189 2.32 1.12 -12.54
CA HIS A 189 2.19 2.49 -12.08
C HIS A 189 1.25 3.32 -12.98
N ALA A 190 1.36 3.19 -14.31
CA ALA A 190 0.53 3.95 -15.25
C ALA A 190 -0.96 3.57 -15.20
N HIS A 191 -1.30 2.34 -14.76
CA HIS A 191 -2.71 1.95 -14.60
C HIS A 191 -3.44 2.79 -13.56
N PHE A 192 -2.76 3.23 -12.49
CA PHE A 192 -3.38 4.11 -11.49
C PHE A 192 -3.73 5.47 -12.07
N LEU A 193 -2.84 6.03 -12.88
CA LEU A 193 -3.10 7.31 -13.55
C LEU A 193 -4.22 7.18 -14.58
N ALA A 194 -4.22 6.09 -15.37
CA ALA A 194 -5.32 5.81 -16.28
C ALA A 194 -6.67 5.66 -15.55
N ALA A 195 -6.70 4.98 -14.40
CA ALA A 195 -7.92 4.84 -13.60
C ALA A 195 -8.40 6.19 -13.03
N ALA A 196 -7.49 6.98 -12.45
CA ALA A 196 -7.81 8.30 -11.92
C ALA A 196 -8.34 9.25 -13.01
N ASP A 197 -7.71 9.27 -14.18
CA ASP A 197 -8.11 10.15 -15.28
C ASP A 197 -9.40 9.67 -15.97
N LEU A 198 -9.46 8.40 -16.39
CA LEU A 198 -10.56 7.91 -17.21
C LEU A 198 -11.83 7.68 -16.40
N VAL A 199 -11.70 7.20 -15.16
CA VAL A 199 -12.85 6.88 -14.30
C VAL A 199 -13.08 8.00 -13.30
N GLY A 200 -12.07 8.39 -12.52
CA GLY A 200 -12.20 9.43 -11.50
C GLY A 200 -12.64 10.78 -12.08
N VAL A 201 -11.88 11.31 -13.05
CA VAL A 201 -12.22 12.57 -13.71
C VAL A 201 -13.24 12.33 -14.83
N GLY A 202 -12.97 11.39 -15.73
CA GLY A 202 -13.76 11.21 -16.96
C GLY A 202 -15.18 10.69 -16.76
N VAL A 203 -15.44 9.91 -15.71
CA VAL A 203 -16.78 9.34 -15.43
C VAL A 203 -17.41 9.99 -14.20
N PHE A 204 -16.68 10.04 -13.08
CA PHE A 204 -17.23 10.59 -11.84
C PHE A 204 -17.16 12.12 -11.76
N GLY A 205 -16.31 12.76 -12.57
CA GLY A 205 -16.17 14.22 -12.57
C GLY A 205 -15.53 14.75 -11.29
N LEU A 206 -14.62 13.98 -10.66
CA LEU A 206 -14.00 14.39 -9.40
C LEU A 206 -13.16 15.67 -9.55
N GLU A 207 -13.38 16.61 -8.65
CA GLU A 207 -12.69 17.89 -8.57
C GLU A 207 -11.84 18.00 -7.29
N ALA A 208 -10.96 19.00 -7.25
CA ALA A 208 -9.96 19.16 -6.18
C ALA A 208 -10.54 19.46 -4.78
N ASP A 209 -11.80 19.91 -4.71
CA ASP A 209 -12.49 20.27 -3.47
C ASP A 209 -13.51 19.19 -3.04
N ASP A 210 -13.62 18.08 -3.78
CA ASP A 210 -14.49 16.97 -3.43
C ASP A 210 -13.99 16.19 -2.21
N LEU A 211 -14.94 15.65 -1.45
CA LEU A 211 -14.67 14.70 -0.38
C LEU A 211 -15.27 13.35 -0.72
N VAL A 212 -14.41 12.39 -1.07
CA VAL A 212 -14.82 11.05 -1.46
C VAL A 212 -14.93 10.13 -0.25
N PHE A 213 -16.04 9.39 -0.17
CA PHE A 213 -16.22 8.29 0.79
C PHE A 213 -16.65 7.04 0.03
N SER A 214 -15.82 6.01 0.07
CA SER A 214 -16.14 4.70 -0.50
C SER A 214 -16.54 3.72 0.60
N ALA A 215 -17.69 3.06 0.43
CA ALA A 215 -18.05 1.92 1.27
C ALA A 215 -17.20 0.67 0.92
N SER A 216 -16.67 0.63 -0.30
CA SER A 216 -15.75 -0.42 -0.74
C SER A 216 -14.39 -0.20 -0.08
N LYS A 217 -13.84 -1.27 0.48
CA LYS A 217 -12.56 -1.26 1.20
C LYS A 217 -11.39 -0.98 0.27
N MET A 218 -10.31 -0.40 0.80
CA MET A 218 -9.10 -0.06 0.03
C MET A 218 -8.35 -1.29 -0.49
N PHE A 219 -8.61 -2.49 0.03
CA PHE A 219 -8.08 -3.74 -0.55
C PHE A 219 -8.90 -4.25 -1.75
N PHE A 220 -10.04 -3.64 -2.06
CA PHE A 220 -10.77 -3.89 -3.31
C PHE A 220 -10.38 -2.86 -4.35
N ALA A 221 -10.13 -3.29 -5.59
CA ALA A 221 -9.72 -2.40 -6.69
C ALA A 221 -10.68 -1.23 -6.97
N PHE A 222 -11.96 -1.33 -6.59
CA PHE A 222 -12.92 -0.22 -6.69
C PHE A 222 -12.80 0.80 -5.55
N GLY A 223 -12.37 0.37 -4.37
CA GLY A 223 -12.19 1.25 -3.20
C GLY A 223 -10.79 1.84 -3.09
N LEU A 224 -9.80 1.21 -3.73
CA LEU A 224 -8.43 1.67 -3.85
C LEU A 224 -8.30 2.85 -4.82
#